data_AF-A0A496UMP6-F1
#
_entry.id   AF-A0A496UMP6-F1
#
_cell.length_a   1.000
_cell.length_b   1.000
_cell.length_c   1.000
_cell.angle_alpha   90.00
_cell.angle_beta   90.00
_cell.angle_gamma   90.00
#
_symmetry.space_group_name_H-M   'P 1'
#
loop_
_entity.id
_entity.type
_entity.pdbx_description
1 polymer ?
#
loop_
_entity_poly.entity_id
_entity_poly.type
_entity_poly.pdbx_seq_one_letter_code
_entity_poly.pdbx_strand_id
1 'polypeptide(L)'
;MKILVLLVIVISAVTFAQPQTFRSMSTSGLILDGLDRWFGGMLFTQPVPDRLLEDPGIRVYTGLSNLSTGADLVFDETDDTRGSFLLGGSYVPLEASFGLGVLTEFMNERFFDEITLLGAGGVPYVSGEGTVEGTWSEYIDTNGDGTLDSRHTVHETAEARTDSSLTSAGVYGAYEVSETLRIGLGVSYTTNSTEVLDEDDNRSISIADSNLVTGVETYTLDSSGEGFSRDDRSSIEVAVSATSAVTDVMDIGGMFLFTSISSDISYEADHSGTEDFLPGETGVYDIATWSESENYSVSPGGSRFGGGLNMDLSLDENWTLEASGGVYTASLSGSSDQYSISMDSSYILSIASLINSTIFDMNGSGGTDIDIADDLFAFGTKLTFDTSERFTISMGMGFFKHDLSSTVHNTSSNILIETYSDGDEEFADPDDYISTTTWSQTDETITTESITKIAIPVGLEFEVLPKVCVRLGASPGFVWESETETTSLLEASPIVNHTVYGDGSEQQSVESPFETVDGTLVETDDKYTEIPYSYGVGYMPNDYIQIDLMGLGNSLNQWRLSATLSF
;
A
#
# COMPACT_ATOMS: atom_id res chain seq x y z
N MET A 1 -6.44 -11.56 -1.55
CA MET A 1 -5.56 -11.79 -0.38
C MET A 1 -4.28 -10.94 -0.43
N LYS A 2 -3.51 -10.92 -1.53
CA LYS A 2 -2.39 -9.97 -1.77
C LYS A 2 -2.76 -8.48 -1.57
N ILE A 3 -4.04 -8.12 -1.77
CA ILE A 3 -4.58 -6.76 -1.67
C ILE A 3 -4.44 -6.16 -0.26
N LEU A 4 -4.63 -6.97 0.79
CA LEU A 4 -4.56 -6.50 2.16
C LEU A 4 -3.11 -6.19 2.55
N VAL A 5 -2.16 -6.97 2.03
CA VAL A 5 -0.71 -6.75 2.13
C VAL A 5 -0.30 -5.45 1.43
N LEU A 6 -0.78 -5.23 0.20
CA LEU A 6 -0.43 -4.04 -0.59
C LEU A 6 -0.97 -2.76 0.06
N LEU A 7 -2.20 -2.81 0.60
CA LEU A 7 -2.79 -1.73 1.37
C LEU A 7 -1.98 -1.43 2.65
N VAL A 8 -1.49 -2.47 3.33
CA VAL A 8 -0.65 -2.43 4.53
C VAL A 8 0.75 -1.85 4.24
N ILE A 9 1.35 -2.16 3.08
CA ILE A 9 2.59 -1.56 2.57
C ILE A 9 2.40 -0.08 2.23
N VAL A 10 1.26 0.31 1.64
CA VAL A 10 0.96 1.73 1.37
C VAL A 10 0.69 2.50 2.67
N ILE A 11 0.04 1.85 3.65
CA ILE A 11 -0.17 2.39 5.01
C ILE A 11 1.17 2.71 5.69
N SER A 12 2.21 1.92 5.44
CA SER A 12 3.57 2.11 5.98
C SER A 12 4.40 3.10 5.17
N ALA A 13 4.36 3.07 3.83
CA ALA A 13 5.09 4.01 2.97
C ALA A 13 4.68 5.48 3.20
N VAL A 14 3.39 5.73 3.47
CA VAL A 14 2.85 7.08 3.71
C VAL A 14 3.17 7.61 5.12
N THR A 15 3.43 6.75 6.10
CA THR A 15 3.85 7.19 7.45
C THR A 15 5.35 7.52 7.56
N PHE A 16 6.16 7.15 6.55
CA PHE A 16 7.60 7.41 6.49
C PHE A 16 8.02 8.55 5.56
N ALA A 17 7.07 9.10 4.81
CA ALA A 17 7.26 10.29 4.00
C ALA A 17 7.46 11.53 4.88
N GLN A 18 8.63 11.68 5.50
CA GLN A 18 8.95 12.94 6.15
C GLN A 18 9.28 14.01 5.11
N PRO A 19 8.79 15.22 5.31
CA PRO A 19 9.30 16.37 4.59
C PRO A 19 10.80 16.58 4.83
N GLN A 20 11.63 16.08 3.91
CA GLN A 20 13.05 16.41 3.88
C GLN A 20 13.31 17.48 2.82
N THR A 21 14.17 18.43 3.14
CA THR A 21 14.60 19.41 2.15
C THR A 21 15.58 18.80 1.18
N PHE A 22 15.66 19.37 -0.01
CA PHE A 22 16.58 18.89 -1.03
C PHE A 22 18.03 18.93 -0.58
N ARG A 23 18.39 19.85 0.32
CA ARG A 23 19.72 19.88 0.91
C ARG A 23 20.01 18.60 1.68
N SER A 24 19.11 18.22 2.58
CA SER A 24 19.22 16.97 3.34
C SER A 24 19.17 15.76 2.43
N MET A 25 18.20 15.69 1.53
CA MET A 25 18.03 14.54 0.65
C MET A 25 19.19 14.32 -0.32
N SER A 26 19.73 15.39 -0.94
CA SER A 26 20.91 15.31 -1.82
C SER A 26 22.20 14.96 -1.09
N THR A 27 22.15 14.87 0.25
CA THR A 27 23.25 14.44 1.13
C THR A 27 22.86 13.20 1.94
N SER A 28 21.84 12.46 1.47
CA SER A 28 21.32 11.23 2.10
C SER A 28 20.82 11.40 3.53
N GLY A 29 20.11 12.49 3.79
CA GLY A 29 19.46 12.75 5.08
C GLY A 29 20.39 13.32 6.16
N LEU A 30 21.62 13.72 5.80
CA LEU A 30 22.67 14.03 6.78
C LEU A 30 22.90 15.52 7.02
N ILE A 31 22.97 16.32 5.96
CA ILE A 31 23.24 17.76 6.06
C ILE A 31 21.91 18.51 6.08
N LEU A 32 21.50 18.91 7.28
CA LEU A 32 20.18 19.49 7.52
C LEU A 32 20.13 21.00 7.21
N ASP A 33 19.00 21.47 6.72
CA ASP A 33 18.60 22.88 6.75
C ASP A 33 17.65 23.20 7.92
N GLY A 34 17.05 24.39 7.96
CA GLY A 34 16.18 24.77 9.07
C GLY A 34 14.81 24.09 9.11
N LEU A 35 14.24 23.69 7.97
CA LEU A 35 13.04 22.85 7.99
C LEU A 35 13.41 21.45 8.46
N ASP A 36 14.53 20.91 7.96
CA ASP A 36 15.02 19.60 8.38
C ASP A 36 15.32 19.55 9.87
N ARG A 37 15.72 20.66 10.51
CA ARG A 37 15.93 20.70 11.97
C ARG A 37 14.63 20.54 12.75
N TRP A 38 13.51 21.01 12.20
CA TRP A 38 12.21 20.77 12.81
C TRP A 38 11.87 19.30 12.76
N PHE A 39 12.15 18.63 11.65
CA PHE A 39 11.92 17.18 11.52
C PHE A 39 13.03 16.31 12.10
N GLY A 40 14.17 16.92 12.39
CA GLY A 40 15.42 16.24 12.68
C GLY A 40 15.47 15.69 14.09
N GLY A 41 16.25 14.63 14.24
CA GLY A 41 16.73 14.16 15.54
C GLY A 41 15.77 13.21 16.27
N MET A 42 14.50 13.06 15.88
CA MET A 42 13.60 12.19 16.64
C MET A 42 12.61 11.48 15.72
N LEU A 43 12.73 10.15 15.66
CA LEU A 43 11.70 9.23 15.19
C LEU A 43 11.38 9.12 13.70
N PHE A 44 11.91 9.94 12.81
CA PHE A 44 11.47 9.89 11.40
C PHE A 44 9.94 10.04 11.22
N THR A 45 9.21 10.56 12.21
CA THR A 45 7.75 10.61 12.13
C THR A 45 7.21 12.02 11.97
N GLN A 46 7.71 13.06 12.67
CA GLN A 46 7.01 14.36 12.76
C GLN A 46 7.89 15.57 13.13
N PRO A 47 7.40 16.83 12.97
CA PRO A 47 8.10 18.01 13.50
C PRO A 47 8.24 17.95 15.02
N VAL A 48 9.45 18.19 15.50
CA VAL A 48 9.89 18.37 16.89
C VAL A 48 9.69 19.85 17.26
N PRO A 49 8.58 20.22 17.94
CA PRO A 49 8.17 21.61 17.94
C PRO A 49 9.13 22.56 18.66
N ASP A 50 9.83 22.15 19.72
CA ASP A 50 10.72 23.04 20.48
C ASP A 50 11.95 23.49 19.67
N ARG A 51 12.36 22.70 18.68
CA ARG A 51 13.43 23.04 17.73
C ARG A 51 13.09 24.19 16.78
N LEU A 52 11.82 24.65 16.76
CA LEU A 52 11.42 25.90 16.09
C LEU A 52 12.35 27.07 16.43
N LEU A 53 12.78 27.15 17.69
CA LEU A 53 13.57 28.27 18.22
C LEU A 53 15.03 28.27 17.75
N GLU A 54 15.50 27.21 17.08
CA GLU A 54 16.88 27.13 16.57
C GLU A 54 17.12 28.01 15.34
N ASP A 55 16.05 28.40 14.66
CA ASP A 55 16.10 29.15 13.41
C ASP A 55 15.33 30.48 13.55
N PRO A 56 15.96 31.53 14.10
CA PRO A 56 15.34 32.84 14.25
C PRO A 56 14.99 33.48 12.90
N GLY A 57 13.94 34.31 12.89
CA GLY A 57 13.47 35.06 11.72
C GLY A 57 12.10 34.61 11.22
N ILE A 58 11.73 35.09 10.03
CA ILE A 58 10.54 34.63 9.31
C ILE A 58 11.01 33.75 8.15
N ARG A 59 10.53 32.51 8.09
CA ARG A 59 10.81 31.62 6.95
C ARG A 59 9.55 31.20 6.26
N VAL A 60 9.62 31.07 4.94
CA VAL A 60 8.58 30.46 4.12
C VAL A 60 9.22 29.34 3.34
N TYR A 61 8.71 28.14 3.55
CA TYR A 61 9.14 26.90 2.91
C TYR A 61 8.18 26.60 1.77
N THR A 62 8.71 26.47 0.55
CA THR A 62 7.92 26.07 -0.63
C THR A 62 8.60 24.90 -1.34
N GLY A 63 7.92 23.76 -1.37
CA GLY A 63 8.31 22.60 -2.16
C GLY A 63 7.50 22.54 -3.45
N LEU A 64 7.89 23.31 -4.46
CA LEU A 64 7.28 23.23 -5.79
C LEU A 64 7.95 22.10 -6.59
N SER A 65 7.71 20.85 -6.16
CA SER A 65 8.04 19.54 -6.75
C SER A 65 8.84 18.64 -5.77
N ASN A 66 8.12 17.83 -4.99
CA ASN A 66 8.55 16.64 -4.25
C ASN A 66 9.45 16.77 -3.02
N LEU A 67 8.80 16.77 -1.85
CA LEU A 67 9.26 15.90 -0.76
C LEU A 67 9.31 14.48 -1.32
N SER A 68 10.51 13.94 -1.44
CA SER A 68 10.69 12.51 -1.70
C SER A 68 10.55 11.81 -0.36
N THR A 69 9.82 10.71 -0.29
CA THR A 69 9.48 10.03 0.97
C THR A 69 10.69 9.39 1.67
N GLY A 70 11.91 9.66 1.20
CA GLY A 70 13.13 8.95 1.60
C GLY A 70 13.18 7.49 1.11
N ALA A 71 12.04 6.95 0.66
CA ALA A 71 11.84 5.63 0.08
C ALA A 71 11.56 5.66 -1.43
N ASP A 72 11.64 6.84 -2.09
CA ASP A 72 11.61 6.94 -3.56
C ASP A 72 12.74 6.07 -4.15
N LEU A 73 12.39 4.84 -4.54
CA LEU A 73 13.25 4.00 -5.33
C LEU A 73 13.26 4.59 -6.74
N VAL A 74 14.39 5.22 -7.04
CA VAL A 74 14.72 5.68 -8.38
C VAL A 74 14.57 4.48 -9.33
N PHE A 75 13.71 4.63 -10.34
CA PHE A 75 13.42 3.66 -11.41
C PHE A 75 12.33 2.62 -11.13
N ASP A 76 11.23 3.05 -10.53
CA ASP A 76 9.95 2.58 -11.03
C ASP A 76 9.47 3.55 -12.13
N GLU A 77 9.10 3.07 -13.33
CA GLU A 77 8.64 3.95 -14.43
C GLU A 77 7.32 4.67 -14.07
N THR A 78 6.73 4.30 -12.93
CA THR A 78 5.52 4.84 -12.29
C THR A 78 5.68 6.24 -11.69
N ASP A 79 6.90 6.73 -11.45
CA ASP A 79 7.17 7.93 -10.64
C ASP A 79 6.94 9.29 -11.37
N ASP A 80 6.50 9.25 -12.64
CA ASP A 80 6.19 10.42 -13.48
C ASP A 80 4.84 11.12 -13.09
N THR A 81 4.04 10.52 -12.20
CA THR A 81 2.70 11.02 -11.83
C THR A 81 2.62 11.75 -10.48
N ARG A 82 3.70 11.75 -9.68
CA ARG A 82 3.70 12.31 -8.32
C ARG A 82 3.59 13.83 -8.30
N GLY A 83 2.48 14.32 -7.76
CA GLY A 83 2.23 15.74 -7.50
C GLY A 83 2.16 16.03 -6.01
N SER A 84 3.29 16.31 -5.36
CA SER A 84 3.29 16.75 -3.97
C SER A 84 3.75 18.20 -3.80
N PHE A 85 3.17 18.89 -2.82
CA PHE A 85 3.58 20.22 -2.42
C PHE A 85 3.61 20.34 -0.90
N LEU A 86 4.65 21.00 -0.41
CA LEU A 86 4.72 21.49 0.95
C LEU A 86 4.69 23.01 0.94
N LEU A 87 3.85 23.56 1.80
CA LEU A 87 3.85 24.98 2.13
C LEU A 87 3.95 25.10 3.64
N GLY A 88 4.99 25.78 4.09
CA GLY A 88 5.20 25.99 5.51
C GLY A 88 5.74 27.37 5.79
N GLY A 89 5.68 27.75 7.06
CA GLY A 89 6.35 28.95 7.51
C GLY A 89 6.63 28.95 8.99
N SER A 90 7.66 29.72 9.33
CA SER A 90 8.09 29.94 10.70
C SER A 90 8.10 31.40 11.05
N TYR A 91 7.86 31.67 12.33
CA TYR A 91 8.05 32.97 12.90
C TYR A 91 8.68 32.84 14.29
N VAL A 92 9.93 33.27 14.39
CA VAL A 92 10.68 33.36 15.64
C VAL A 92 11.25 34.77 15.71
N PRO A 93 10.59 35.70 16.43
CA PRO A 93 11.10 37.06 16.56
C PRO A 93 12.50 37.08 17.17
N LEU A 94 13.37 37.97 16.68
CA LEU A 94 14.70 38.19 17.27
C LEU A 94 14.56 38.51 18.76
N GLU A 95 15.36 37.84 19.60
CA GLU A 95 15.36 37.97 21.07
C GLU A 95 14.06 37.53 21.77
N ALA A 96 13.13 36.87 21.07
CA ALA A 96 11.91 36.36 21.68
C ALA A 96 12.09 34.93 22.18
N SER A 97 11.49 34.65 23.34
CA SER A 97 11.43 33.31 23.95
C SER A 97 10.34 32.42 23.35
N PHE A 98 9.78 32.75 22.18
CA PHE A 98 8.70 31.97 21.57
C PHE A 98 8.83 31.88 20.05
N GLY A 99 8.29 30.80 19.49
CA GLY A 99 8.27 30.53 18.06
C GLY A 99 6.94 29.93 17.64
N LEU A 100 6.52 30.21 16.42
CA LEU A 100 5.33 29.63 15.81
C LEU A 100 5.70 29.04 14.45
N GLY A 101 5.13 27.87 14.15
CA GLY A 101 5.27 27.18 12.88
C GLY A 101 3.92 26.75 12.35
N VAL A 102 3.76 26.81 11.04
CA VAL A 102 2.63 26.20 10.33
C VAL A 102 3.19 25.39 9.19
N LEU A 103 2.62 24.21 8.98
CA LEU A 103 2.97 23.34 7.87
C LEU A 103 1.70 22.81 7.23
N THR A 104 1.69 22.75 5.91
CA THR A 104 0.71 21.97 5.16
C THR A 104 1.43 21.18 4.07
N GLU A 105 0.95 19.96 3.90
CA GLU A 105 1.44 19.01 2.92
C GLU A 105 0.26 18.48 2.14
N PHE A 106 0.48 18.30 0.85
CA PHE A 106 -0.42 17.60 -0.03
C PHE A 106 0.40 16.67 -0.90
N MET A 107 -0.11 15.47 -1.09
CA MET A 107 0.49 14.45 -1.92
C MET A 107 -0.62 13.77 -2.71
N ASN A 108 -0.36 13.53 -3.99
CA ASN A 108 -1.21 12.72 -4.84
C ASN A 108 -0.30 11.87 -5.72
N GLU A 109 -0.46 10.56 -5.64
CA GLU A 109 0.43 9.58 -6.26
C GLU A 109 -0.41 8.50 -6.93
N ARG A 110 0.10 8.02 -8.06
CA ARG A 110 -0.45 6.87 -8.77
C ARG A 110 0.67 5.93 -9.13
N PHE A 111 0.59 4.71 -8.63
CA PHE A 111 1.48 3.61 -8.99
C PHE A 111 0.76 2.67 -9.94
N PHE A 112 1.47 2.19 -10.95
CA PHE A 112 0.97 1.21 -11.90
C PHE A 112 1.75 -0.08 -11.67
N ASP A 113 1.06 -1.16 -11.31
CA ASP A 113 1.76 -2.39 -10.97
C ASP A 113 2.23 -3.12 -12.23
N GLU A 114 3.36 -3.84 -12.15
CA GLU A 114 3.84 -4.68 -13.25
C GLU A 114 2.98 -5.93 -13.36
N ILE A 115 2.33 -6.09 -14.51
CA ILE A 115 1.46 -7.22 -14.85
C ILE A 115 2.17 -8.08 -15.89
N THR A 116 2.11 -9.40 -15.72
CA THR A 116 2.63 -10.36 -16.70
C THR A 116 1.55 -11.35 -17.13
N LEU A 117 1.13 -11.26 -18.39
CA LEU A 117 0.21 -12.21 -18.99
C LEU A 117 0.96 -13.46 -19.48
N LEU A 118 0.42 -14.64 -19.15
CA LEU A 118 1.03 -15.93 -19.47
C LEU A 118 0.51 -16.47 -20.81
N GLY A 119 1.43 -17.00 -21.62
CA GLY A 119 1.16 -17.63 -22.91
C GLY A 119 1.11 -19.15 -22.82
N ALA A 120 1.14 -19.80 -23.98
CA ALA A 120 1.16 -21.26 -24.08
C ALA A 120 2.27 -21.89 -23.21
N GLY A 121 1.87 -22.85 -22.35
CA GLY A 121 2.79 -23.55 -21.45
C GLY A 121 3.28 -22.73 -20.24
N GLY A 122 2.60 -21.63 -19.89
CA GLY A 122 2.93 -20.78 -18.74
C GLY A 122 4.14 -19.87 -18.99
N VAL A 123 4.51 -19.65 -20.25
CA VAL A 123 5.64 -18.78 -20.62
C VAL A 123 5.11 -17.34 -20.72
N PRO A 124 5.71 -16.35 -20.01
CA PRO A 124 5.37 -14.94 -20.17
C PRO A 124 5.38 -14.52 -21.65
N TYR A 125 4.32 -13.86 -22.13
CA TYR A 125 4.26 -13.42 -23.53
C TYR A 125 4.08 -11.90 -23.69
N VAL A 126 3.37 -11.25 -22.75
CA VAL A 126 3.26 -9.79 -22.67
C VAL A 126 3.42 -9.40 -21.20
N SER A 127 4.22 -8.37 -20.95
CA SER A 127 4.29 -7.69 -19.66
C SER A 127 4.24 -6.18 -19.88
N GLY A 128 3.77 -5.47 -18.86
CA GLY A 128 3.66 -4.02 -18.86
C GLY A 128 3.10 -3.52 -17.54
N GLU A 129 3.05 -2.20 -17.38
CA GLU A 129 2.55 -1.56 -16.16
C GLU A 129 1.12 -1.07 -16.34
N GLY A 130 0.31 -1.18 -15.28
CA GLY A 130 -0.99 -0.54 -15.20
C GLY A 130 -2.08 -1.29 -15.93
N THR A 131 -2.11 -1.21 -17.25
CA THR A 131 -3.08 -1.96 -18.07
C THR A 131 -2.34 -2.75 -19.14
N VAL A 132 -2.52 -4.07 -19.13
CA VAL A 132 -1.88 -4.97 -20.08
C VAL A 132 -2.94 -5.77 -20.82
N GLU A 133 -2.82 -5.78 -22.15
CA GLU A 133 -3.68 -6.53 -23.06
C GLU A 133 -2.79 -7.38 -23.96
N GLY A 134 -3.22 -8.61 -24.24
CA GLY A 134 -2.58 -9.41 -25.26
C GLY A 134 -3.45 -10.51 -25.83
N THR A 135 -2.96 -11.11 -26.91
CA THR A 135 -3.61 -12.24 -27.55
C THR A 135 -2.57 -13.20 -28.09
N TRP A 136 -2.76 -14.48 -27.83
CA TRP A 136 -1.96 -15.53 -28.42
C TRP A 136 -2.84 -16.65 -28.98
N SER A 137 -2.29 -17.40 -29.93
CA SER A 137 -2.97 -18.56 -30.49
C SER A 137 -2.01 -19.72 -30.67
N GLU A 138 -2.45 -20.92 -30.31
CA GLU A 138 -1.77 -22.18 -30.61
C GLU A 138 -2.51 -22.92 -31.73
N TYR A 139 -1.76 -23.54 -32.62
CA TYR A 139 -2.28 -24.32 -33.74
C TYR A 139 -1.79 -25.76 -33.61
N ILE A 140 -2.73 -26.71 -33.59
CA ILE A 140 -2.43 -28.12 -33.32
C ILE A 140 -2.78 -28.97 -34.56
N ASP A 141 -1.82 -29.76 -35.01
CA ASP A 141 -2.04 -30.89 -35.92
C ASP A 141 -2.27 -32.13 -35.07
N THR A 142 -3.53 -32.56 -34.98
CA THR A 142 -3.95 -33.66 -34.10
C THR A 142 -3.68 -35.01 -34.74
N ASN A 143 -3.65 -35.07 -36.08
CA ASN A 143 -3.59 -36.31 -36.84
C ASN A 143 -2.18 -36.61 -37.42
N GLY A 144 -1.26 -35.63 -37.38
CA GLY A 144 0.13 -35.73 -37.80
C GLY A 144 0.33 -35.76 -39.32
N ASP A 145 -0.65 -35.33 -40.11
CA ASP A 145 -0.59 -35.31 -41.57
C ASP A 145 0.08 -34.05 -42.15
N GLY A 146 0.49 -33.12 -41.28
CA GLY A 146 1.13 -31.86 -41.63
C GLY A 146 0.15 -30.74 -41.95
N THR A 147 -1.15 -30.93 -41.71
CA THR A 147 -2.18 -29.88 -41.75
C THR A 147 -2.66 -29.55 -40.35
N LEU A 148 -2.97 -28.27 -40.10
CA LEU A 148 -3.42 -27.81 -38.79
C LEU A 148 -4.91 -28.11 -38.66
N ASP A 149 -5.28 -28.83 -37.59
CA ASP A 149 -6.65 -29.32 -37.36
C ASP A 149 -7.44 -28.38 -36.44
N SER A 150 -6.79 -27.77 -35.44
CA SER A 150 -7.43 -26.89 -34.46
C SER A 150 -6.61 -25.65 -34.15
N ARG A 151 -7.30 -24.62 -33.65
CA ARG A 151 -6.72 -23.39 -33.14
C ARG A 151 -7.35 -23.05 -31.80
N HIS A 152 -6.51 -22.90 -30.79
CA HIS A 152 -6.84 -22.35 -29.47
C HIS A 152 -6.39 -20.89 -29.44
N THR A 153 -7.27 -19.98 -29.05
CA THR A 153 -6.97 -18.54 -28.94
C THR A 153 -7.32 -18.06 -27.56
N VAL A 154 -6.41 -17.33 -26.92
CA VAL A 154 -6.66 -16.66 -25.64
C VAL A 154 -6.40 -15.19 -25.84
N HIS A 155 -7.38 -14.38 -25.48
CA HIS A 155 -7.29 -12.94 -25.34
C HIS A 155 -7.47 -12.60 -23.86
N GLU A 156 -6.60 -11.74 -23.34
CA GLU A 156 -6.59 -11.42 -21.92
C GLU A 156 -6.26 -9.94 -21.74
N THR A 157 -6.98 -9.30 -20.82
CA THR A 157 -6.70 -7.94 -20.34
C THR A 157 -6.69 -7.95 -18.83
N ALA A 158 -5.75 -7.26 -18.20
CA ALA A 158 -5.71 -7.03 -16.76
C ALA A 158 -5.32 -5.58 -16.46
N GLU A 159 -5.86 -5.04 -15.37
CA GLU A 159 -5.49 -3.72 -14.84
C GLU A 159 -5.09 -3.83 -13.36
N ALA A 160 -4.00 -3.17 -12.97
CA ALA A 160 -3.56 -3.07 -11.59
C ALA A 160 -2.94 -1.70 -11.35
N ARG A 161 -3.44 -1.01 -10.32
CA ARG A 161 -2.93 0.31 -9.95
C ARG A 161 -3.27 0.64 -8.50
N THR A 162 -2.45 1.51 -7.92
CA THR A 162 -2.69 2.10 -6.61
C THR A 162 -2.74 3.62 -6.72
N ASP A 163 -3.87 4.20 -6.36
CA ASP A 163 -4.06 5.64 -6.21
C ASP A 163 -3.96 6.01 -4.73
N SER A 164 -3.09 6.96 -4.37
CA SER A 164 -2.96 7.44 -3.00
C SER A 164 -2.96 8.97 -2.92
N SER A 165 -3.60 9.50 -1.89
CA SER A 165 -3.59 10.94 -1.63
C SER A 165 -3.48 11.23 -0.14
N LEU A 166 -2.60 12.17 0.19
CA LEU A 166 -2.41 12.66 1.55
C LEU A 166 -2.64 14.16 1.59
N THR A 167 -3.31 14.62 2.64
CA THR A 167 -3.36 16.04 3.01
C THR A 167 -3.08 16.15 4.49
N SER A 168 -2.10 16.97 4.84
CA SER A 168 -1.78 17.27 6.23
C SER A 168 -1.74 18.77 6.48
N ALA A 169 -2.15 19.18 7.67
CA ALA A 169 -1.99 20.54 8.16
C ALA A 169 -1.66 20.52 9.65
N GLY A 170 -0.62 21.25 10.04
CA GLY A 170 -0.14 21.32 11.41
C GLY A 170 0.17 22.74 11.86
N VAL A 171 -0.04 22.98 13.16
CA VAL A 171 0.35 24.21 13.85
C VAL A 171 1.20 23.84 15.05
N TYR A 172 2.32 24.55 15.17
CA TYR A 172 3.37 24.25 16.14
C TYR A 172 3.76 25.51 16.89
N GLY A 173 4.05 25.36 18.17
CA GLY A 173 4.50 26.44 19.03
C GLY A 173 5.64 25.98 19.92
N ALA A 174 6.60 26.86 20.13
CA ALA A 174 7.74 26.64 21.01
C ALA A 174 7.89 27.79 22.00
N TYR A 175 8.44 27.46 23.17
CA TYR A 175 8.71 28.43 24.22
C TYR A 175 10.02 28.10 24.94
N GLU A 176 10.89 29.09 25.08
CA GLU A 176 12.10 29.04 25.90
C GLU A 176 11.72 29.32 27.35
N VAL A 177 11.77 28.29 28.18
CA VAL A 177 11.44 28.38 29.62
C VAL A 177 12.60 29.02 30.39
N SER A 178 13.83 28.76 29.95
CA SER A 178 15.08 29.30 30.48
C SER A 178 16.18 29.20 29.43
N GLU A 179 17.32 29.85 29.64
CA GLU A 179 18.51 29.78 28.76
C GLU A 179 18.95 28.36 28.40
N THR A 180 18.58 27.36 29.21
CA THR A 180 18.96 25.95 29.00
C THR A 180 17.79 25.03 28.70
N LEU A 181 16.54 25.50 28.61
CA LEU A 181 15.36 24.64 28.45
C LEU A 181 14.35 25.26 27.48
N ARG A 182 14.02 24.49 26.44
CA ARG A 182 12.99 24.80 25.45
C ARG A 182 11.93 23.72 25.51
N ILE A 183 10.68 24.11 25.31
CA ILE A 183 9.54 23.20 25.21
C ILE A 183 8.73 23.52 23.97
N GLY A 184 8.03 22.53 23.46
CA GLY A 184 7.25 22.66 22.24
C GLY A 184 5.97 21.85 22.30
N LEU A 185 4.94 22.37 21.62
CA LEU A 185 3.64 21.74 21.44
C LEU A 185 3.24 21.86 19.96
N GLY A 186 2.79 20.76 19.39
CA GLY A 186 2.27 20.67 18.03
C GLY A 186 0.91 20.00 18.00
N VAL A 187 0.07 20.42 17.07
CA VAL A 187 -1.15 19.69 16.69
C VAL A 187 -1.21 19.63 15.17
N SER A 188 -1.45 18.44 14.62
CA SER A 188 -1.67 18.24 13.19
C SER A 188 -2.91 17.40 12.93
N TYR A 189 -3.47 17.62 11.75
CA TYR A 189 -4.56 16.82 11.19
C TYR A 189 -4.12 16.29 9.84
N THR A 190 -4.27 14.99 9.65
CA THR A 190 -3.90 14.32 8.40
C THR A 190 -5.07 13.49 7.90
N THR A 191 -5.32 13.57 6.60
CA THR A 191 -6.21 12.66 5.87
C THR A 191 -5.40 11.93 4.83
N ASN A 192 -5.60 10.61 4.73
CA ASN A 192 -5.04 9.76 3.71
C ASN A 192 -6.19 9.02 3.02
N SER A 193 -6.08 8.79 1.72
CA SER A 193 -7.02 7.99 0.95
C SER A 193 -6.21 7.13 0.01
N THR A 194 -6.39 5.82 0.08
CA THR A 194 -5.75 4.84 -0.79
C THR A 194 -6.84 4.05 -1.49
N GLU A 195 -6.72 3.87 -2.81
CA GLU A 195 -7.58 3.02 -3.62
C GLU A 195 -6.68 2.07 -4.42
N VAL A 196 -6.92 0.76 -4.32
CA VAL A 196 -6.13 -0.28 -4.99
C VAL A 196 -7.05 -1.06 -5.92
N LEU A 197 -6.63 -1.18 -7.18
CA LEU A 197 -7.15 -2.11 -8.16
C LEU A 197 -6.12 -3.23 -8.31
N ASP A 198 -6.53 -4.47 -8.04
CA ASP A 198 -5.68 -5.66 -8.16
C ASP A 198 -5.88 -6.33 -9.52
N GLU A 199 -4.82 -6.92 -10.07
CA GLU A 199 -4.86 -7.63 -11.35
C GLU A 199 -5.78 -8.85 -11.32
N ASP A 200 -5.91 -9.53 -10.17
CA ASP A 200 -6.70 -10.74 -10.04
C ASP A 200 -8.21 -10.41 -10.11
N ASP A 201 -8.62 -9.28 -9.53
CA ASP A 201 -10.02 -8.81 -9.53
C ASP A 201 -10.38 -8.03 -10.80
N ASN A 202 -9.43 -7.35 -11.45
CA ASN A 202 -9.67 -6.50 -12.63
C ASN A 202 -9.14 -7.15 -13.90
N ARG A 203 -9.57 -8.39 -14.15
CA ARG A 203 -9.13 -9.21 -15.28
C ARG A 203 -10.30 -9.59 -16.18
N SER A 204 -10.06 -9.58 -17.49
CA SER A 204 -10.93 -10.22 -18.46
C SER A 204 -10.17 -11.25 -19.29
N ILE A 205 -10.81 -12.39 -19.52
CA ILE A 205 -10.28 -13.48 -20.33
C ILE A 205 -11.34 -13.94 -21.33
N SER A 206 -10.92 -14.08 -22.58
CA SER A 206 -11.72 -14.64 -23.66
C SER A 206 -10.93 -15.76 -24.33
N ILE A 207 -11.46 -16.98 -24.28
CA ILE A 207 -10.87 -18.17 -24.90
C ILE A 207 -11.80 -18.64 -26.01
N ALA A 208 -11.22 -18.99 -27.16
CA ALA A 208 -11.96 -19.58 -28.27
C ALA A 208 -11.17 -20.72 -28.91
N ASP A 209 -11.77 -21.92 -28.94
CA ASP A 209 -11.28 -23.05 -29.72
C ASP A 209 -12.07 -23.19 -31.01
N SER A 210 -11.35 -23.45 -32.09
CA SER A 210 -11.94 -23.62 -33.41
C SER A 210 -11.34 -24.82 -34.11
N ASN A 211 -12.21 -25.61 -34.75
CA ASN A 211 -11.81 -26.64 -35.69
C ASN A 211 -11.54 -25.98 -37.04
N LEU A 212 -10.28 -26.03 -37.49
CA LEU A 212 -9.84 -25.39 -38.72
C LEU A 212 -10.31 -26.11 -39.99
N VAL A 213 -10.68 -27.39 -39.88
CA VAL A 213 -11.19 -28.21 -40.98
C VAL A 213 -12.66 -27.90 -41.25
N THR A 214 -13.47 -27.79 -40.20
CA THR A 214 -14.91 -27.49 -40.30
C THR A 214 -15.21 -26.00 -40.29
N GLY A 215 -14.31 -25.18 -39.73
CA GLY A 215 -14.48 -23.74 -39.53
C GLY A 215 -15.45 -23.39 -38.39
N VAL A 216 -15.71 -24.34 -37.49
CA VAL A 216 -16.70 -24.24 -36.41
C VAL A 216 -15.98 -24.04 -35.07
N GLU A 217 -16.50 -23.16 -34.23
CA GLU A 217 -16.04 -22.99 -32.84
C GLU A 217 -16.51 -24.18 -31.99
N THR A 218 -15.59 -24.74 -31.22
CA THR A 218 -15.81 -25.95 -30.40
C THR A 218 -15.79 -25.67 -28.92
N TYR A 219 -15.40 -24.45 -28.52
CA TYR A 219 -15.39 -24.01 -27.13
C TYR A 219 -15.24 -22.48 -27.11
N THR A 220 -15.98 -21.82 -26.23
CA THR A 220 -15.76 -20.40 -25.90
C THR A 220 -15.89 -20.19 -24.40
N LEU A 221 -15.00 -19.37 -23.83
CA LEU A 221 -15.10 -18.87 -22.47
C LEU A 221 -14.93 -17.37 -22.53
N ASP A 222 -15.85 -16.62 -21.94
CA ASP A 222 -15.70 -15.19 -21.69
C ASP A 222 -15.90 -14.95 -20.19
N SER A 223 -14.93 -14.34 -19.53
CA SER A 223 -15.02 -13.98 -18.11
C SER A 223 -14.41 -12.61 -17.88
N SER A 224 -14.98 -11.85 -16.94
CA SER A 224 -14.52 -10.53 -16.55
C SER A 224 -14.79 -10.28 -15.08
N GLY A 225 -13.81 -9.71 -14.39
CA GLY A 225 -13.93 -9.14 -13.06
C GLY A 225 -13.68 -7.63 -13.07
N GLU A 226 -14.31 -6.95 -12.14
CA GLU A 226 -13.96 -5.59 -11.72
C GLU A 226 -13.97 -5.55 -10.19
N GLY A 227 -12.97 -4.92 -9.57
CA GLY A 227 -12.92 -4.82 -8.12
C GLY A 227 -11.97 -3.74 -7.62
N PHE A 228 -12.23 -3.23 -6.42
CA PHE A 228 -11.34 -2.28 -5.78
C PHE A 228 -11.40 -2.40 -4.27
N SER A 229 -10.30 -2.04 -3.63
CA SER A 229 -10.25 -1.78 -2.19
C SER A 229 -9.95 -0.32 -1.94
N ARG A 230 -10.47 0.22 -0.83
CA ARG A 230 -10.32 1.61 -0.44
C ARG A 230 -10.07 1.72 1.06
N ASP A 231 -9.11 2.55 1.46
CA ASP A 231 -8.87 2.95 2.85
C ASP A 231 -8.82 4.47 2.95
N ASP A 232 -9.85 5.04 3.56
CA ASP A 232 -9.92 6.46 3.90
C ASP A 232 -9.59 6.66 5.38
N ARG A 233 -8.40 7.19 5.66
CA ARG A 233 -7.89 7.41 7.02
C ARG A 233 -7.91 8.89 7.37
N SER A 234 -8.27 9.18 8.62
CA SER A 234 -8.05 10.49 9.22
C SER A 234 -7.39 10.35 10.59
N SER A 235 -6.54 11.32 10.92
CA SER A 235 -5.85 11.33 12.19
C SER A 235 -5.67 12.74 12.75
N ILE A 236 -5.78 12.86 14.07
CA ILE A 236 -5.40 14.04 14.82
C ILE A 236 -4.22 13.65 15.69
N GLU A 237 -3.17 14.45 15.64
CA GLU A 237 -1.97 14.23 16.41
C GLU A 237 -1.66 15.38 17.34
N VAL A 238 -1.07 15.05 18.49
CA VAL A 238 -0.49 15.99 19.44
C VAL A 238 0.97 15.60 19.68
N ALA A 239 1.87 16.55 19.46
CA ALA A 239 3.30 16.40 19.71
C ALA A 239 3.73 17.29 20.87
N VAL A 240 4.46 16.73 21.83
CA VAL A 240 5.07 17.49 22.93
C VAL A 240 6.57 17.21 22.94
N SER A 241 7.38 18.25 23.02
CA SER A 241 8.83 18.14 22.99
C SER A 241 9.49 19.02 24.04
N ALA A 242 10.71 18.65 24.42
CA ALA A 242 11.57 19.48 25.23
C ALA A 242 13.04 19.17 24.95
N THR A 243 13.85 20.22 24.81
CA THR A 243 15.31 20.12 24.68
C THR A 243 15.97 20.95 25.75
N SER A 244 16.99 20.36 26.39
CA SER A 244 17.78 21.01 27.42
C SER A 244 19.26 21.03 27.07
N ALA A 245 19.89 22.19 27.23
CA ALA A 245 21.34 22.33 27.22
C ALA A 245 21.88 21.81 28.56
N VAL A 246 22.44 20.60 28.54
CA VAL A 246 22.98 19.94 29.73
C VAL A 246 24.38 20.46 30.04
N THR A 247 25.12 20.81 29.01
CA THR A 247 26.45 21.46 29.06
C THR A 247 26.59 22.41 27.88
N ASP A 248 27.62 23.25 27.88
CA ASP A 248 27.93 24.17 26.77
C ASP A 248 28.14 23.49 25.41
N VAL A 249 28.36 22.17 25.40
CA VAL A 249 28.63 21.37 24.18
C VAL A 249 27.61 20.27 23.94
N MET A 250 26.60 20.12 24.80
CA MET A 250 25.68 18.98 24.74
C MET A 250 24.25 19.40 25.03
N ASP A 251 23.40 19.15 24.05
CA ASP A 251 21.95 19.28 24.14
C ASP A 251 21.32 17.89 24.16
N ILE A 252 20.32 17.70 25.01
CA ILE A 252 19.51 16.48 25.04
C ILE A 252 18.05 16.87 24.91
N GLY A 253 17.36 16.28 23.95
CA GLY A 253 15.94 16.46 23.75
C GLY A 253 15.14 15.18 23.81
N GLY A 254 13.84 15.36 24.00
CA GLY A 254 12.84 14.33 24.15
C GLY A 254 11.54 14.77 23.48
N MET A 255 10.82 13.82 22.90
CA MET A 255 9.52 14.05 22.29
C MET A 255 8.58 12.91 22.64
N PHE A 256 7.32 13.26 22.84
CA PHE A 256 6.20 12.35 22.96
C PHE A 256 5.13 12.71 21.94
N LEU A 257 4.56 11.69 21.31
CA LEU A 257 3.54 11.78 20.27
C LEU A 257 2.33 10.96 20.70
N PHE A 258 1.16 11.54 20.50
CA PHE A 258 -0.11 10.82 20.56
C PHE A 258 -0.92 11.13 19.30
N THR A 259 -1.37 10.09 18.62
CA THR A 259 -2.23 10.21 17.44
C THR A 259 -3.51 9.44 17.70
N SER A 260 -4.66 10.08 17.46
CA SER A 260 -5.95 9.40 17.33
C SER A 260 -6.19 9.11 15.86
N ILE A 261 -6.58 7.89 15.52
CA ILE A 261 -6.73 7.43 14.14
C ILE A 261 -8.15 6.87 13.95
N SER A 262 -8.75 7.17 12.79
CA SER A 262 -9.98 6.57 12.29
C SER A 262 -9.74 6.20 10.84
N SER A 263 -10.10 4.98 10.45
CA SER A 263 -10.10 4.51 9.06
C SER A 263 -11.49 4.06 8.68
N ASP A 264 -11.81 4.17 7.39
CA ASP A 264 -12.92 3.51 6.73
C ASP A 264 -12.32 2.65 5.61
N ILE A 265 -12.38 1.32 5.79
CA ILE A 265 -11.86 0.33 4.86
C ILE A 265 -13.05 -0.31 4.15
N SER A 266 -13.04 -0.35 2.82
CA SER A 266 -14.04 -1.04 2.02
C SER A 266 -13.42 -1.85 0.90
N TYR A 267 -14.09 -2.92 0.52
CA TYR A 267 -13.75 -3.77 -0.61
C TYR A 267 -15.03 -4.11 -1.36
N GLU A 268 -14.97 -4.09 -2.68
CA GLU A 268 -16.05 -4.46 -3.58
C GLU A 268 -15.43 -5.14 -4.80
N ALA A 269 -15.90 -6.34 -5.12
CA ALA A 269 -15.46 -7.09 -6.29
C ALA A 269 -16.65 -7.80 -6.92
N ASP A 270 -16.77 -7.72 -8.24
CA ASP A 270 -17.78 -8.36 -9.06
C ASP A 270 -17.10 -9.15 -10.17
N HIS A 271 -17.42 -10.44 -10.27
CA HIS A 271 -16.92 -11.34 -11.30
C HIS A 271 -18.08 -11.94 -12.07
N SER A 272 -17.92 -12.14 -13.38
CA SER A 272 -18.93 -12.86 -14.16
C SER A 272 -18.30 -13.55 -15.36
N GLY A 273 -18.95 -14.61 -15.82
CA GLY A 273 -18.49 -15.32 -17.00
C GLY A 273 -19.53 -16.23 -17.63
N THR A 274 -19.18 -16.70 -18.82
CA THR A 274 -19.95 -17.65 -19.61
C THR A 274 -18.98 -18.60 -20.30
N GLU A 275 -19.23 -19.89 -20.16
CA GLU A 275 -18.49 -20.96 -20.81
C GLU A 275 -19.46 -21.77 -21.67
N ASP A 276 -19.20 -21.87 -22.97
CA ASP A 276 -19.99 -22.64 -23.92
C ASP A 276 -19.10 -23.73 -24.54
N PHE A 277 -19.44 -24.98 -24.30
CA PHE A 277 -18.70 -26.14 -24.79
C PHE A 277 -19.11 -26.55 -26.20
N LEU A 278 -20.18 -25.99 -26.77
CA LEU A 278 -20.70 -26.33 -28.10
C LEU A 278 -21.23 -25.09 -28.88
N PRO A 279 -20.49 -23.97 -28.95
CA PRO A 279 -20.98 -22.71 -29.52
C PRO A 279 -21.32 -22.80 -31.01
N GLY A 280 -20.68 -23.74 -31.71
CA GLY A 280 -20.87 -23.98 -33.13
C GLY A 280 -22.07 -24.85 -33.53
N GLU A 281 -22.74 -25.51 -32.57
CA GLU A 281 -23.84 -26.45 -32.85
C GLU A 281 -25.21 -25.79 -32.67
N THR A 282 -25.84 -25.37 -33.76
CA THR A 282 -27.14 -24.69 -33.69
C THR A 282 -28.22 -25.59 -33.08
N GLY A 283 -28.76 -25.16 -31.93
CA GLY A 283 -29.85 -25.83 -31.23
C GLY A 283 -29.41 -26.93 -30.25
N VAL A 284 -28.10 -27.00 -29.97
CA VAL A 284 -27.53 -27.76 -28.85
C VAL A 284 -26.90 -26.74 -27.91
N TYR A 285 -27.21 -26.85 -26.62
CA TYR A 285 -26.66 -25.99 -25.57
C TYR A 285 -25.83 -26.85 -24.63
N ASP A 286 -24.62 -26.41 -24.31
CA ASP A 286 -23.81 -26.91 -23.20
C ASP A 286 -23.09 -25.68 -22.63
N ILE A 287 -23.84 -24.91 -21.84
CA ILE A 287 -23.49 -23.55 -21.44
C ILE A 287 -23.52 -23.44 -19.93
N ALA A 288 -22.44 -22.95 -19.34
CA ALA A 288 -22.39 -22.47 -17.97
C ALA A 288 -22.32 -20.94 -17.95
N THR A 289 -23.03 -20.30 -17.03
CA THR A 289 -22.91 -18.87 -16.75
C THR A 289 -22.76 -18.67 -15.25
N TRP A 290 -21.98 -17.69 -14.83
CA TRP A 290 -21.88 -17.33 -13.41
C TRP A 290 -21.70 -15.83 -13.23
N SER A 291 -22.10 -15.36 -12.06
CA SER A 291 -21.79 -14.04 -11.52
C SER A 291 -21.58 -14.15 -10.02
N GLU A 292 -20.52 -13.55 -9.53
CA GLU A 292 -20.15 -13.49 -8.12
C GLU A 292 -19.94 -12.03 -7.73
N SER A 293 -20.35 -11.66 -6.52
CA SER A 293 -20.14 -10.34 -5.93
C SER A 293 -19.73 -10.52 -4.49
N GLU A 294 -18.67 -9.83 -4.06
CA GLU A 294 -18.23 -9.77 -2.68
C GLU A 294 -18.04 -8.31 -2.29
N ASN A 295 -18.54 -7.95 -1.10
CA ASN A 295 -18.23 -6.64 -0.52
C ASN A 295 -18.14 -6.71 0.99
N TYR A 296 -17.27 -5.86 1.52
CA TYR A 296 -17.26 -5.54 2.94
C TYR A 296 -16.87 -4.09 3.21
N SER A 297 -17.27 -3.60 4.38
CA SER A 297 -16.90 -2.26 4.84
C SER A 297 -16.78 -2.24 6.36
N VAL A 298 -15.67 -1.73 6.88
CA VAL A 298 -15.39 -1.63 8.32
C VAL A 298 -14.67 -0.33 8.65
N SER A 299 -15.00 0.25 9.80
CA SER A 299 -14.44 1.53 10.25
C SER A 299 -13.56 1.37 11.49
N PRO A 300 -12.32 0.87 11.38
CA PRO A 300 -11.46 0.68 12.52
C PRO A 300 -11.00 2.01 13.12
N GLY A 301 -11.02 2.06 14.45
CA GLY A 301 -10.58 3.21 15.23
C GLY A 301 -9.43 2.82 16.15
N GLY A 302 -8.55 3.77 16.42
CA GLY A 302 -7.35 3.44 17.17
C GLY A 302 -6.53 4.62 17.64
N SER A 303 -5.36 4.29 18.16
CA SER A 303 -4.41 5.29 18.59
C SER A 303 -2.98 4.82 18.37
N ARG A 304 -2.11 5.79 18.15
CA ARG A 304 -0.66 5.62 18.12
C ARG A 304 -0.03 6.40 19.26
N PHE A 305 0.93 5.77 19.93
CA PHE A 305 1.78 6.39 20.93
C PHE A 305 3.22 6.26 20.49
N GLY A 306 3.97 7.35 20.56
CA GLY A 306 5.37 7.32 20.18
C GLY A 306 6.18 8.31 20.99
N GLY A 307 7.49 8.16 20.89
CA GLY A 307 8.42 9.13 21.43
C GLY A 307 9.86 8.78 21.08
N GLY A 308 10.72 9.79 21.21
CA GLY A 308 12.13 9.65 20.92
C GLY A 308 12.99 10.35 21.94
N LEU A 309 14.30 10.18 21.75
CA LEU A 309 15.35 10.96 22.40
C LEU A 309 16.36 11.39 21.32
N ASN A 310 16.88 12.61 21.45
CA ASN A 310 18.01 13.10 20.67
C ASN A 310 19.09 13.61 21.61
N MET A 311 20.32 13.53 21.12
CA MET A 311 21.49 14.11 21.74
C MET A 311 22.34 14.75 20.66
N ASP A 312 22.65 16.03 20.83
CA ASP A 312 23.52 16.80 19.96
C ASP A 312 24.78 17.16 20.75
N LEU A 313 25.95 16.78 20.24
CA LEU A 313 27.25 16.97 20.89
C LEU A 313 28.22 17.70 19.97
N SER A 314 28.59 18.92 20.35
CA SER A 314 29.60 19.73 19.70
C SER A 314 30.99 19.36 20.25
N LEU A 315 31.70 18.47 19.56
CA LEU A 315 33.01 17.98 19.99
C LEU A 315 34.09 19.07 19.89
N ASP A 316 33.98 19.93 18.89
CA ASP A 316 34.83 21.10 18.64
C ASP A 316 34.09 22.06 17.68
N GLU A 317 34.70 23.19 17.30
CA GLU A 317 34.13 24.18 16.37
C GLU A 317 33.69 23.60 15.01
N ASN A 318 34.30 22.47 14.59
CA ASN A 318 34.08 21.86 13.29
C ASN A 318 33.40 20.48 13.35
N TRP A 319 33.19 19.91 14.54
CA TRP A 319 32.71 18.53 14.70
C TRP A 319 31.43 18.48 15.52
N THR A 320 30.38 17.93 14.92
CA THR A 320 29.10 17.71 15.58
C THR A 320 28.70 16.24 15.46
N LEU A 321 28.40 15.62 16.59
CA LEU A 321 27.82 14.29 16.67
C LEU A 321 26.35 14.42 17.10
N GLU A 322 25.45 13.88 16.30
CA GLU A 322 24.04 13.73 16.65
C GLU A 322 23.73 12.24 16.81
N ALA A 323 23.02 11.90 17.88
CA ALA A 323 22.51 10.56 18.12
C ALA A 323 21.02 10.65 18.46
N SER A 324 20.23 9.82 17.81
CA SER A 324 18.79 9.85 17.92
C SER A 324 18.21 8.45 17.97
N GLY A 325 17.07 8.31 18.62
CA GLY A 325 16.28 7.10 18.50
C GLY A 325 14.87 7.30 18.99
N GLY A 326 14.01 6.37 18.65
CA GLY A 326 12.67 6.36 19.18
C GLY A 326 11.88 5.14 18.80
N VAL A 327 10.68 5.10 19.34
CA VAL A 327 9.71 4.04 19.16
C VAL A 327 8.33 4.63 18.93
N TYR A 328 7.49 3.95 18.15
CA TYR A 328 6.04 4.10 18.28
C TYR A 328 5.37 2.73 18.25
N THR A 329 4.15 2.70 18.78
CA THR A 329 3.23 1.58 18.70
C THR A 329 1.85 2.13 18.35
N ALA A 330 1.14 1.47 17.45
CA ALA A 330 -0.23 1.80 17.09
C ALA A 330 -1.09 0.54 17.15
N SER A 331 -2.34 0.72 17.54
CA SER A 331 -3.37 -0.31 17.47
C SER A 331 -4.65 0.29 16.91
N LEU A 332 -5.21 -0.35 15.88
CA LEU A 332 -6.52 -0.03 15.33
C LEU A 332 -7.37 -1.30 15.38
N SER A 333 -8.63 -1.13 15.77
CA SER A 333 -9.58 -2.24 15.82
C SER A 333 -10.95 -1.75 15.35
N GLY A 334 -11.67 -2.57 14.62
CA GLY A 334 -13.01 -2.25 14.13
C GLY A 334 -13.82 -3.50 13.86
N SER A 335 -15.14 -3.36 13.91
CA SER A 335 -16.07 -4.41 13.52
C SER A 335 -17.22 -3.83 12.73
N SER A 336 -17.78 -4.64 11.84
CA SER A 336 -18.93 -4.28 11.01
C SER A 336 -19.80 -5.50 10.71
N ASP A 337 -21.10 -5.28 10.58
CA ASP A 337 -22.06 -6.29 10.11
C ASP A 337 -22.32 -6.14 8.58
N GLN A 338 -21.39 -5.52 7.86
CA GLN A 338 -21.45 -5.28 6.43
C GLN A 338 -20.47 -6.18 5.70
N TYR A 339 -20.69 -7.50 5.80
CA TYR A 339 -20.08 -8.47 4.89
C TYR A 339 -21.19 -9.09 4.04
N SER A 340 -21.03 -9.12 2.72
CA SER A 340 -21.93 -9.87 1.85
C SER A 340 -21.21 -10.52 0.68
N ILE A 341 -21.69 -11.70 0.32
CA ILE A 341 -21.27 -12.45 -0.86
C ILE A 341 -22.51 -12.94 -1.58
N SER A 342 -22.55 -12.87 -2.90
CA SER A 342 -23.60 -13.47 -3.70
C SER A 342 -22.99 -14.17 -4.90
N MET A 343 -23.50 -15.34 -5.24
CA MET A 343 -23.07 -16.09 -6.43
C MET A 343 -24.30 -16.67 -7.11
N ASP A 344 -24.56 -16.25 -8.34
CA ASP A 344 -25.57 -16.86 -9.19
C ASP A 344 -24.85 -17.64 -10.29
N SER A 345 -25.21 -18.91 -10.51
CA SER A 345 -24.69 -19.67 -11.65
C SER A 345 -25.78 -20.53 -12.28
N SER A 346 -25.64 -20.77 -13.58
CA SER A 346 -26.55 -21.65 -14.31
C SER A 346 -25.77 -22.56 -15.23
N TYR A 347 -26.21 -23.79 -15.37
CA TYR A 347 -25.69 -24.76 -16.32
C TYR A 347 -26.86 -25.32 -17.14
N ILE A 348 -26.77 -25.25 -18.47
CA ILE A 348 -27.81 -25.66 -19.40
C ILE A 348 -27.21 -26.66 -20.38
N LEU A 349 -27.78 -27.87 -20.43
CA LEU A 349 -27.36 -28.95 -21.31
C LEU A 349 -28.53 -29.46 -22.16
N SER A 350 -28.32 -29.56 -23.48
CA SER A 350 -29.30 -30.13 -24.41
C SER A 350 -29.05 -31.61 -24.65
N ILE A 351 -30.05 -32.43 -24.34
CA ILE A 351 -30.03 -33.87 -24.59
C ILE A 351 -31.18 -34.20 -25.55
N ALA A 352 -30.85 -34.34 -26.84
CA ALA A 352 -31.82 -34.53 -27.92
C ALA A 352 -32.86 -33.40 -28.04
N SER A 353 -34.07 -33.58 -27.51
CA SER A 353 -35.11 -32.53 -27.47
C SER A 353 -35.37 -31.97 -26.08
N LEU A 354 -34.67 -32.49 -25.07
CA LEU A 354 -34.76 -32.08 -23.67
C LEU A 354 -33.70 -31.03 -23.38
N ILE A 355 -34.00 -30.15 -22.43
CA ILE A 355 -33.07 -29.13 -21.92
C ILE A 355 -32.97 -29.35 -20.42
N ASN A 356 -31.85 -29.91 -19.98
CA ASN A 356 -31.51 -30.01 -18.58
C ASN A 356 -30.95 -28.67 -18.12
N SER A 357 -31.38 -28.19 -16.96
CA SER A 357 -30.87 -26.97 -16.34
C SER A 357 -30.60 -27.18 -14.86
N THR A 358 -29.45 -26.74 -14.39
CA THR A 358 -29.13 -26.58 -12.97
C THR A 358 -28.85 -25.10 -12.71
N ILE A 359 -29.53 -24.50 -11.75
CA ILE A 359 -29.33 -23.11 -11.34
C ILE A 359 -28.93 -23.09 -9.87
N PHE A 360 -27.89 -22.34 -9.53
CA PHE A 360 -27.44 -22.12 -8.17
C PHE A 360 -27.56 -20.63 -7.85
N ASP A 361 -28.30 -20.29 -6.79
CA ASP A 361 -28.38 -18.93 -6.25
C ASP A 361 -27.83 -18.95 -4.81
N MET A 362 -26.69 -18.31 -4.58
CA MET A 362 -26.04 -18.21 -3.28
C MET A 362 -26.12 -16.78 -2.75
N ASN A 363 -26.49 -16.63 -1.48
CA ASN A 363 -26.39 -15.38 -0.76
C ASN A 363 -25.79 -15.64 0.63
N GLY A 364 -24.76 -14.87 0.95
CA GLY A 364 -24.08 -14.84 2.24
C GLY A 364 -24.11 -13.45 2.84
N SER A 365 -24.29 -13.38 4.15
CA SER A 365 -24.18 -12.12 4.89
C SER A 365 -23.61 -12.36 6.27
N GLY A 366 -22.94 -11.35 6.82
CA GLY A 366 -22.43 -11.41 8.19
C GLY A 366 -21.58 -10.20 8.53
N GLY A 367 -20.45 -10.43 9.19
CA GLY A 367 -19.61 -9.35 9.69
C GLY A 367 -18.13 -9.57 9.52
N THR A 368 -17.39 -8.47 9.57
CA THR A 368 -15.94 -8.40 9.45
C THR A 368 -15.38 -7.69 10.68
N ASP A 369 -14.46 -8.35 11.38
CA ASP A 369 -13.65 -7.75 12.44
C ASP A 369 -12.21 -7.56 11.93
N ILE A 370 -11.62 -6.40 12.16
CA ILE A 370 -10.23 -6.11 11.79
C ILE A 370 -9.48 -5.60 13.01
N ASP A 371 -8.33 -6.21 13.29
CA ASP A 371 -7.33 -5.74 14.25
C ASP A 371 -6.01 -5.49 13.53
N ILE A 372 -5.41 -4.33 13.74
CA ILE A 372 -4.13 -3.92 13.16
C ILE A 372 -3.22 -3.44 14.29
N ALA A 373 -1.97 -3.92 14.30
CA ALA A 373 -0.90 -3.41 15.14
C ALA A 373 0.30 -3.03 14.30
N ASP A 374 0.90 -1.87 14.59
CA ASP A 374 2.05 -1.30 13.88
C ASP A 374 3.06 -0.81 14.93
N ASP A 375 4.21 -1.46 14.98
CA ASP A 375 5.29 -1.17 15.90
C ASP A 375 6.55 -0.78 15.13
N LEU A 376 7.18 0.31 15.55
CA LEU A 376 8.42 0.77 14.96
C LEU A 376 9.45 1.13 16.00
N PHE A 377 10.69 0.77 15.71
CA PHE A 377 11.86 1.20 16.43
C PHE A 377 12.95 1.67 15.47
N ALA A 378 13.50 2.84 15.72
CA ALA A 378 14.61 3.37 14.94
C ALA A 378 15.67 4.00 15.85
N PHE A 379 16.93 3.87 15.45
CA PHE A 379 18.07 4.51 16.10
C PHE A 379 19.10 4.91 15.05
N GLY A 380 19.66 6.11 15.18
CA GLY A 380 20.63 6.65 14.25
C GLY A 380 21.72 7.45 14.94
N THR A 381 22.87 7.50 14.31
CA THR A 381 23.94 8.44 14.66
C THR A 381 24.48 9.07 13.38
N LYS A 382 24.84 10.35 13.47
CA LYS A 382 25.55 11.05 12.39
C LYS A 382 26.65 11.94 12.95
N LEU A 383 27.76 11.97 12.23
CA LEU A 383 28.92 12.78 12.52
C LEU A 383 29.13 13.72 11.35
N THR A 384 29.01 15.02 11.62
CA THR A 384 29.24 16.08 10.63
C THR A 384 30.55 16.79 10.94
N PHE A 385 31.36 16.99 9.90
CA PHE A 385 32.64 17.66 9.95
C PHE A 385 32.71 18.78 8.90
N ASP A 386 32.68 20.02 9.39
CA ASP A 386 32.89 21.22 8.58
C ASP A 386 34.39 21.44 8.40
N THR A 387 34.93 20.95 7.29
CA THR A 387 36.38 20.95 7.06
C THR A 387 36.90 22.35 6.75
N SER A 388 36.03 23.19 6.16
CA SER A 388 36.23 24.59 5.85
C SER A 388 34.87 25.25 5.57
N GLU A 389 34.82 26.58 5.45
CA GLU A 389 33.61 27.31 5.01
C GLU A 389 33.05 26.83 3.65
N ARG A 390 33.83 26.06 2.87
CA ARG A 390 33.47 25.59 1.53
C ARG A 390 33.22 24.10 1.41
N PHE A 391 33.41 23.33 2.49
CA PHE A 391 33.32 21.88 2.41
C PHE A 391 32.87 21.27 3.73
N THR A 392 31.77 20.52 3.65
CA THR A 392 31.19 19.75 4.73
C THR A 392 31.12 18.28 4.32
N ILE A 393 31.53 17.40 5.23
CA ILE A 393 31.34 15.95 5.12
C ILE A 393 30.52 15.47 6.29
N SER A 394 29.56 14.60 6.03
CA SER A 394 28.79 13.93 7.06
C SER A 394 28.74 12.43 6.79
N MET A 395 28.75 11.64 7.86
CA MET A 395 28.65 10.18 7.81
C MET A 395 27.76 9.72 8.95
N GLY A 396 26.97 8.68 8.71
CA GLY A 396 26.09 8.13 9.73
C GLY A 396 25.97 6.62 9.71
N MET A 397 25.21 6.13 10.68
CA MET A 397 24.74 4.76 10.76
C MET A 397 23.35 4.76 11.37
N GLY A 398 22.43 4.05 10.73
CA GLY A 398 21.04 3.89 11.16
C GLY A 398 20.67 2.41 11.30
N PHE A 399 19.83 2.13 12.28
CA PHE A 399 19.11 0.88 12.45
C PHE A 399 17.62 1.19 12.49
N PHE A 400 16.84 0.36 11.81
CA PHE A 400 15.41 0.47 11.69
C PHE A 400 14.79 -0.93 11.81
N LYS A 401 13.72 -1.03 12.58
CA LYS A 401 12.85 -2.20 12.64
C LYS A 401 11.40 -1.73 12.63
N HIS A 402 10.60 -2.33 11.78
CA HIS A 402 9.17 -2.11 11.66
C HIS A 402 8.48 -3.46 11.63
N ASP A 403 7.52 -3.66 12.50
CA ASP A 403 6.70 -4.87 12.59
C ASP A 403 5.24 -4.45 12.43
N LEU A 404 4.53 -5.12 11.53
CA LEU A 404 3.15 -4.84 11.22
C LEU A 404 2.37 -6.15 11.25
N SER A 405 1.22 -6.15 11.89
CA SER A 405 0.34 -7.31 11.94
C SER A 405 -1.10 -6.89 11.72
N SER A 406 -1.81 -7.61 10.87
CA SER A 406 -3.25 -7.49 10.67
C SER A 406 -3.91 -8.85 10.88
N THR A 407 -5.01 -8.84 11.62
CA THR A 407 -5.92 -9.98 11.75
C THR A 407 -7.29 -9.56 11.25
N VAL A 408 -7.85 -10.33 10.32
CA VAL A 408 -9.18 -10.12 9.77
C VAL A 408 -10.02 -11.37 10.05
N HIS A 409 -11.17 -11.18 10.68
CA HIS A 409 -12.16 -12.24 10.86
C HIS A 409 -13.38 -11.95 9.99
N ASN A 410 -13.71 -12.83 9.06
CA ASN A 410 -14.93 -12.77 8.27
C ASN A 410 -15.88 -13.85 8.76
N THR A 411 -17.02 -13.43 9.32
CA THR A 411 -18.11 -14.33 9.70
C THR A 411 -19.22 -14.23 8.69
N SER A 412 -19.64 -15.35 8.12
CA SER A 412 -20.71 -15.40 7.12
C SER A 412 -21.75 -16.45 7.46
N SER A 413 -23.01 -16.14 7.13
CA SER A 413 -24.13 -17.08 7.10
C SER A 413 -24.62 -17.17 5.67
N ASN A 414 -24.53 -18.36 5.10
CA ASN A 414 -24.72 -18.62 3.68
C ASN A 414 -25.97 -19.47 3.44
N ILE A 415 -26.66 -19.15 2.35
CA ILE A 415 -27.79 -19.90 1.81
C ILE A 415 -27.49 -20.12 0.33
N LEU A 416 -27.48 -21.39 -0.09
CA LEU A 416 -27.37 -21.81 -1.49
C LEU A 416 -28.66 -22.50 -1.88
N ILE A 417 -29.28 -22.05 -2.97
CA ILE A 417 -30.47 -22.67 -3.55
C ILE A 417 -30.05 -23.27 -4.89
N GLU A 418 -30.11 -24.60 -4.98
CA GLU A 418 -29.93 -25.33 -6.22
C GLU A 418 -31.30 -25.71 -6.78
N THR A 419 -31.58 -25.37 -8.03
CA THR A 419 -32.78 -25.79 -8.76
C THR A 419 -32.35 -26.64 -9.96
N TYR A 420 -32.84 -27.87 -10.03
CA TYR A 420 -32.60 -28.78 -11.14
C TYR A 420 -33.90 -29.07 -11.87
N SER A 421 -33.84 -29.03 -13.21
CA SER A 421 -34.91 -29.53 -14.07
C SER A 421 -34.33 -30.29 -15.27
N ASP A 422 -34.89 -31.43 -15.63
CA ASP A 422 -34.41 -32.23 -16.76
C ASP A 422 -35.11 -31.90 -18.09
N GLY A 423 -36.18 -31.10 -18.03
CA GLY A 423 -36.90 -30.55 -19.18
C GLY A 423 -37.87 -31.51 -19.88
N ASP A 424 -38.26 -32.63 -19.26
CA ASP A 424 -39.18 -33.61 -19.86
C ASP A 424 -40.69 -33.31 -19.69
N GLU A 425 -41.02 -32.28 -18.90
CA GLU A 425 -42.37 -31.82 -18.56
C GLU A 425 -43.28 -32.89 -17.91
N GLU A 426 -42.73 -33.85 -17.16
CA GLU A 426 -43.51 -34.85 -16.44
C GLU A 426 -44.40 -34.23 -15.33
N PHE A 427 -45.54 -34.89 -15.05
CA PHE A 427 -46.46 -34.43 -14.01
C PHE A 427 -46.06 -35.03 -12.65
N ALA A 428 -45.83 -34.17 -11.65
CA ALA A 428 -45.35 -34.56 -10.32
C ALA A 428 -44.01 -35.30 -10.44
N ASP A 429 -43.06 -34.58 -11.02
CA ASP A 429 -41.82 -35.11 -11.55
C ASP A 429 -40.81 -35.41 -10.42
N PRO A 430 -40.45 -36.68 -10.17
CA PRO A 430 -39.67 -37.06 -9.00
C PRO A 430 -38.16 -36.77 -9.13
N ASP A 431 -37.64 -36.43 -10.30
CA ASP A 431 -36.22 -36.11 -10.51
C ASP A 431 -35.93 -34.60 -10.65
N ASP A 432 -36.93 -33.77 -10.97
CA ASP A 432 -36.88 -32.32 -10.75
C ASP A 432 -36.82 -31.99 -9.24
N TYR A 433 -35.98 -31.04 -8.82
CA TYR A 433 -35.86 -30.67 -7.40
C TYR A 433 -35.42 -29.23 -7.14
N ILE A 434 -35.72 -28.77 -5.93
CA ILE A 434 -35.11 -27.58 -5.32
C ILE A 434 -34.41 -28.01 -4.04
N SER A 435 -33.11 -27.75 -3.94
CA SER A 435 -32.27 -28.03 -2.78
C SER A 435 -31.83 -26.74 -2.12
N THR A 436 -32.19 -26.53 -0.86
CA THR A 436 -31.71 -25.40 -0.05
C THR A 436 -30.65 -25.88 0.92
N THR A 437 -29.44 -25.38 0.75
CA THR A 437 -28.27 -25.65 1.60
C THR A 437 -27.96 -24.43 2.44
N THR A 438 -27.79 -24.61 3.76
CA THR A 438 -27.47 -23.53 4.69
C THR A 438 -26.28 -23.90 5.58
N TRP A 439 -25.37 -22.95 5.79
CA TRP A 439 -24.23 -23.08 6.70
C TRP A 439 -23.73 -21.70 7.16
N SER A 440 -22.92 -21.66 8.20
CA SER A 440 -22.17 -20.48 8.62
C SER A 440 -20.72 -20.83 8.84
N GLN A 441 -19.82 -19.89 8.60
CA GLN A 441 -18.38 -20.05 8.85
C GLN A 441 -17.76 -18.75 9.36
N THR A 442 -16.63 -18.90 10.05
CA THR A 442 -15.76 -17.80 10.44
C THR A 442 -14.35 -18.10 9.96
N ASP A 443 -13.87 -17.29 9.03
CA ASP A 443 -12.54 -17.36 8.47
C ASP A 443 -11.64 -16.31 9.16
N GLU A 444 -10.40 -16.67 9.43
CA GLU A 444 -9.37 -15.79 9.97
C GLU A 444 -8.22 -15.68 8.97
N THR A 445 -7.86 -14.45 8.62
CA THR A 445 -6.64 -14.15 7.88
C THR A 445 -5.71 -13.33 8.77
N ILE A 446 -4.51 -13.85 9.00
CA ILE A 446 -3.44 -13.16 9.72
C ILE A 446 -2.35 -12.83 8.73
N THR A 447 -2.02 -11.55 8.61
CA THR A 447 -0.87 -11.04 7.87
C THR A 447 0.12 -10.46 8.84
N THR A 448 1.40 -10.86 8.76
CA THR A 448 2.49 -10.25 9.52
C THR A 448 3.63 -9.88 8.60
N GLU A 449 4.14 -8.67 8.76
CA GLU A 449 5.27 -8.13 8.03
C GLU A 449 6.34 -7.66 9.04
N SER A 450 7.60 -7.91 8.72
CA SER A 450 8.73 -7.38 9.49
C SER A 450 9.82 -6.89 8.55
N ILE A 451 10.15 -5.61 8.67
CA ILE A 451 11.26 -4.97 7.95
C ILE A 451 12.35 -4.64 8.95
N THR A 452 13.56 -5.12 8.69
CA THR A 452 14.77 -4.70 9.40
C THR A 452 15.75 -4.09 8.42
N LYS A 453 16.28 -2.91 8.74
CA LYS A 453 17.23 -2.19 7.89
C LYS A 453 18.41 -1.65 8.67
N ILE A 454 19.60 -1.81 8.11
CA ILE A 454 20.83 -1.12 8.55
C ILE A 454 21.31 -0.24 7.41
N ALA A 455 21.42 1.06 7.66
CA ALA A 455 21.89 2.04 6.68
C ALA A 455 23.20 2.69 7.13
N ILE A 456 24.07 3.00 6.17
CA ILE A 456 25.38 3.66 6.41
C ILE A 456 25.50 4.90 5.50
N PRO A 457 24.73 5.96 5.77
CA PRO A 457 24.70 7.14 4.91
C PRO A 457 26.00 7.94 4.94
N VAL A 458 26.32 8.58 3.82
CA VAL A 458 27.42 9.53 3.64
C VAL A 458 26.94 10.69 2.78
N GLY A 459 27.27 11.92 3.21
CA GLY A 459 26.85 13.16 2.57
C GLY A 459 28.02 14.12 2.42
N LEU A 460 28.09 14.82 1.29
CA LEU A 460 29.12 15.79 0.96
C LEU A 460 28.48 17.05 0.40
N GLU A 461 28.93 18.22 0.85
CA GLU A 461 28.53 19.53 0.30
C GLU A 461 29.77 20.37 -0.01
N PHE A 462 29.85 20.91 -1.24
CA PHE A 462 30.97 21.67 -1.76
C PHE A 462 30.53 23.03 -2.29
N GLU A 463 31.09 24.13 -1.79
CA GLU A 463 30.93 25.44 -2.43
C GLU A 463 31.87 25.53 -3.66
N VAL A 464 31.32 25.31 -4.85
CA VAL A 464 32.08 25.30 -6.12
C VAL A 464 32.29 26.70 -6.69
N LEU A 465 31.34 27.61 -6.45
CA LEU A 465 31.39 29.03 -6.77
C LEU A 465 30.76 29.81 -5.61
N PRO A 466 31.06 31.11 -5.43
CA PRO A 466 30.40 31.91 -4.41
C PRO A 466 28.88 31.74 -4.46
N LYS A 467 28.28 31.25 -3.36
CA LYS A 467 26.84 30.98 -3.21
C LYS A 467 26.27 29.84 -4.06
N VAL A 468 27.11 28.98 -4.64
CA VAL A 468 26.70 27.79 -5.39
C VAL A 468 27.31 26.56 -4.75
N CYS A 469 26.46 25.69 -4.21
CA CYS A 469 26.87 24.45 -3.56
C CYS A 469 26.49 23.24 -4.43
N VAL A 470 27.41 22.29 -4.56
CA VAL A 470 27.13 20.95 -5.13
C VAL A 470 27.07 19.96 -3.99
N ARG A 471 26.11 19.04 -4.05
CA ARG A 471 25.84 18.05 -3.01
C ARG A 471 25.82 16.65 -3.58
N LEU A 472 26.35 15.71 -2.80
CA LEU A 472 26.37 14.29 -3.13
C LEU A 472 26.02 13.48 -1.89
N GLY A 473 25.15 12.49 -2.04
CA GLY A 473 24.73 11.59 -0.99
C GLY A 473 24.75 10.14 -1.47
N ALA A 474 25.10 9.22 -0.57
CA ALA A 474 24.83 7.81 -0.74
C ALA A 474 24.37 7.19 0.59
N SER A 475 23.42 6.27 0.57
CA SER A 475 22.96 5.54 1.76
C SER A 475 22.93 4.03 1.54
N PRO A 476 24.09 3.38 1.37
CA PRO A 476 24.15 1.92 1.27
C PRO A 476 23.51 1.27 2.50
N GLY A 477 22.73 0.22 2.27
CA GLY A 477 22.02 -0.47 3.33
C GLY A 477 21.79 -1.96 3.06
N PHE A 478 21.57 -2.69 4.15
CA PHE A 478 21.12 -4.08 4.14
C PHE A 478 19.69 -4.11 4.62
N VAL A 479 18.81 -4.77 3.85
CA VAL A 479 17.39 -4.88 4.15
C VAL A 479 17.04 -6.36 4.27
N TRP A 480 16.26 -6.67 5.30
CA TRP A 480 15.64 -7.96 5.54
C TRP A 480 14.14 -7.73 5.68
N GLU A 481 13.38 -8.37 4.80
CA GLU A 481 11.92 -8.32 4.77
C GLU A 481 11.39 -9.74 4.91
N SER A 482 10.41 -9.91 5.78
CA SER A 482 9.68 -11.16 5.92
C SER A 482 8.20 -10.85 5.98
N GLU A 483 7.44 -11.56 5.16
CA GLU A 483 6.00 -11.47 5.12
C GLU A 483 5.42 -12.86 5.31
N THR A 484 4.37 -12.96 6.11
CA THR A 484 3.66 -14.21 6.34
C THR A 484 2.17 -13.94 6.32
N GLU A 485 1.47 -14.68 5.47
CA GLU A 485 0.01 -14.68 5.40
C GLU A 485 -0.50 -16.07 5.75
N THR A 486 -1.44 -16.15 6.68
CA THR A 486 -2.11 -17.39 7.08
C THR A 486 -3.61 -17.20 7.02
N THR A 487 -4.30 -18.07 6.28
CA THR A 487 -5.77 -18.09 6.22
C THR A 487 -6.29 -19.39 6.76
N SER A 488 -7.13 -19.35 7.80
CA SER A 488 -7.67 -20.54 8.47
C SER A 488 -9.16 -20.45 8.75
N LEU A 489 -9.84 -21.61 8.71
CA LEU A 489 -11.23 -21.75 9.11
C LEU A 489 -11.32 -21.97 10.63
N LEU A 490 -11.82 -21.00 11.39
CA LEU A 490 -11.89 -21.06 12.86
C LEU A 490 -13.11 -21.84 13.36
N GLU A 491 -14.28 -21.55 12.79
CA GLU A 491 -15.54 -22.16 13.18
C GLU A 491 -16.42 -22.38 11.95
N ALA A 492 -17.14 -23.49 11.90
CA ALA A 492 -18.13 -23.77 10.88
C ALA A 492 -19.32 -24.53 11.48
N SER A 493 -20.53 -24.16 11.06
CA SER A 493 -21.73 -24.94 11.37
C SER A 493 -21.81 -26.19 10.49
N PRO A 494 -22.53 -27.25 10.90
CA PRO A 494 -22.91 -28.32 10.00
C PRO A 494 -23.63 -27.76 8.76
N ILE A 495 -23.41 -28.40 7.62
CA ILE A 495 -24.11 -28.06 6.38
C ILE A 495 -25.46 -28.77 6.41
N VAL A 496 -26.54 -28.00 6.33
CA VAL A 496 -27.91 -28.54 6.31
C VAL A 496 -28.46 -28.40 4.91
N ASN A 497 -28.72 -29.53 4.24
CA ASN A 497 -29.34 -29.57 2.93
C ASN A 497 -30.79 -30.08 3.05
N HIS A 498 -31.74 -29.33 2.49
CA HIS A 498 -33.15 -29.69 2.40
C HIS A 498 -33.59 -29.69 0.94
N THR A 499 -33.91 -30.88 0.42
CA THR A 499 -34.32 -31.09 -0.97
C THR A 499 -35.81 -31.38 -1.04
N VAL A 500 -36.52 -30.67 -1.90
CA VAL A 500 -37.93 -30.90 -2.23
C VAL A 500 -38.02 -31.29 -3.70
N TYR A 501 -38.49 -32.51 -3.97
CA TYR A 501 -38.65 -33.03 -5.33
C TYR A 501 -39.98 -32.57 -5.95
N GLY A 502 -40.11 -32.60 -7.27
CA GLY A 502 -41.31 -32.18 -8.00
C GLY A 502 -42.55 -33.04 -7.70
N ASP A 503 -42.36 -34.26 -7.18
CA ASP A 503 -43.43 -35.13 -6.64
C ASP A 503 -43.92 -34.72 -5.23
N GLY A 504 -43.28 -33.72 -4.62
CA GLY A 504 -43.55 -33.19 -3.29
C GLY A 504 -42.95 -34.01 -2.15
N SER A 505 -42.12 -35.02 -2.44
CA SER A 505 -41.32 -35.70 -1.43
C SER A 505 -40.18 -34.79 -0.94
N GLU A 506 -39.78 -34.97 0.32
CA GLU A 506 -38.75 -34.16 0.96
C GLU A 506 -37.64 -35.04 1.52
N GLN A 507 -36.41 -34.58 1.38
CA GLN A 507 -35.22 -35.18 1.97
C GLN A 507 -34.43 -34.11 2.73
N GLN A 508 -33.91 -34.47 3.89
CA GLN A 508 -32.99 -33.62 4.64
C GLN A 508 -31.74 -34.42 4.97
N SER A 509 -30.58 -33.84 4.66
CA SER A 509 -29.28 -34.33 5.11
C SER A 509 -28.59 -33.26 5.96
N VAL A 510 -27.78 -33.75 6.91
CA VAL A 510 -26.87 -32.92 7.68
C VAL A 510 -25.51 -33.52 7.49
N GLU A 511 -24.62 -32.74 6.91
CA GLU A 511 -23.22 -33.10 6.73
C GLU A 511 -22.40 -32.46 7.85
N SER A 512 -21.30 -33.12 8.22
CA SER A 512 -20.35 -32.50 9.13
C SER A 512 -19.86 -31.19 8.52
N PRO A 513 -19.55 -30.17 9.35
CA PRO A 513 -18.88 -28.97 8.84
C PRO A 513 -17.64 -29.39 8.06
N PHE A 514 -17.22 -28.56 7.11
CA PHE A 514 -15.91 -28.69 6.49
C PHE A 514 -14.88 -28.98 7.58
N GLU A 515 -14.05 -30.02 7.42
CA GLU A 515 -12.98 -30.26 8.38
C GLU A 515 -12.15 -28.97 8.44
N THR A 516 -11.82 -28.50 9.65
CA THR A 516 -10.89 -27.38 9.84
C THR A 516 -9.57 -27.78 9.20
N VAL A 517 -9.37 -27.44 7.94
CA VAL A 517 -8.11 -27.66 7.24
C VAL A 517 -7.12 -26.67 7.83
N ASP A 518 -5.95 -27.15 8.23
CA ASP A 518 -4.83 -26.29 8.59
C ASP A 518 -4.61 -25.30 7.43
N GLY A 519 -4.67 -24.02 7.76
CA GLY A 519 -4.75 -22.93 6.80
C GLY A 519 -3.68 -22.90 5.70
N THR A 520 -3.94 -22.13 4.64
CA THR A 520 -2.90 -21.83 3.66
C THR A 520 -1.89 -20.87 4.30
N LEU A 521 -0.62 -21.27 4.29
CA LEU A 521 0.50 -20.42 4.70
C LEU A 521 1.28 -20.00 3.46
N VAL A 522 1.38 -18.68 3.25
CA VAL A 522 2.30 -18.09 2.29
C VAL A 522 3.37 -17.36 3.08
N GLU A 523 4.64 -17.67 2.79
CA GLU A 523 5.80 -17.05 3.45
C GLU A 523 6.73 -16.52 2.36
N THR A 524 7.02 -15.22 2.42
CA THR A 524 7.96 -14.54 1.53
C THR A 524 9.08 -13.96 2.37
N ASP A 525 10.31 -14.28 1.99
CA ASP A 525 11.52 -13.96 2.76
C ASP A 525 12.54 -13.34 1.81
N ASP A 526 12.76 -12.02 1.90
CA ASP A 526 13.63 -11.28 1.00
C ASP A 526 14.80 -10.61 1.71
N LYS A 527 15.96 -10.67 1.03
CA LYS A 527 17.24 -10.15 1.54
C LYS A 527 18.00 -9.51 0.41
N TYR A 528 18.13 -8.20 0.45
CA TYR A 528 18.81 -7.46 -0.60
C TYR A 528 19.71 -6.36 -0.03
N THR A 529 20.55 -5.82 -0.91
CA THR A 529 21.41 -4.68 -0.63
C THR A 529 21.00 -3.55 -1.55
N GLU A 530 20.77 -2.39 -0.97
CA GLU A 530 20.47 -1.16 -1.70
C GLU A 530 21.65 -0.20 -1.62
N ILE A 531 21.89 0.55 -2.69
CA ILE A 531 22.88 1.64 -2.71
C ILE A 531 22.25 2.87 -3.37
N PRO A 532 21.24 3.49 -2.73
CA PRO A 532 20.67 4.74 -3.22
C PRO A 532 21.74 5.84 -3.18
N TYR A 533 21.77 6.66 -4.23
CA TYR A 533 22.61 7.85 -4.30
C TYR A 533 21.81 9.03 -4.85
N SER A 534 22.12 10.21 -4.32
CA SER A 534 21.44 11.45 -4.61
C SER A 534 22.46 12.55 -4.89
N TYR A 535 22.04 13.56 -5.63
CA TYR A 535 22.88 14.71 -5.93
C TYR A 535 22.05 15.98 -6.06
N GLY A 536 22.68 17.12 -5.85
CA GLY A 536 21.96 18.39 -5.89
C GLY A 536 22.86 19.58 -6.09
N VAL A 537 22.22 20.70 -6.44
CA VAL A 537 22.84 22.01 -6.58
C VAL A 537 22.01 23.02 -5.81
N GLY A 538 22.62 23.68 -4.84
CA GLY A 538 22.03 24.81 -4.13
C GLY A 538 22.55 26.13 -4.66
N TYR A 539 21.69 27.14 -4.76
CA TYR A 539 22.04 28.51 -5.14
C TYR A 539 21.43 29.52 -4.18
N MET A 540 22.27 30.36 -3.59
CA MET A 540 21.88 31.38 -2.61
C MET A 540 22.17 32.81 -3.15
N PRO A 541 21.35 33.34 -4.08
CA PRO A 541 21.62 34.63 -4.71
C PRO A 541 21.86 35.76 -3.69
N ASN A 542 21.14 35.73 -2.57
CA ASN A 542 21.27 36.64 -1.44
C ASN A 542 20.94 35.89 -0.14
N ASP A 543 20.99 36.59 0.99
CA ASP A 543 20.79 36.00 2.32
C ASP A 543 19.31 35.69 2.62
N TYR A 544 18.40 36.05 1.71
CA TYR A 544 16.95 35.94 1.85
C TYR A 544 16.34 34.83 0.99
N ILE A 545 17.10 34.24 0.06
CA ILE A 545 16.59 33.27 -0.90
C ILE A 545 17.60 32.14 -1.05
N GLN A 546 17.14 30.91 -0.86
CA GLN A 546 17.83 29.68 -1.24
C GLN A 546 16.99 28.96 -2.29
N ILE A 547 17.63 28.55 -3.38
CA ILE A 547 17.03 27.75 -4.45
C ILE A 547 17.80 26.46 -4.52
N ASP A 548 17.12 25.32 -4.42
CA ASP A 548 17.76 24.02 -4.55
C ASP A 548 17.19 23.26 -5.75
N LEU A 549 18.10 22.69 -6.51
CA LEU A 549 17.85 21.76 -7.59
C LEU A 549 18.35 20.39 -7.16
N MET A 550 17.52 19.37 -7.27
CA MET A 550 17.89 18.02 -6.87
C MET A 550 17.66 17.05 -8.01
N GLY A 551 18.64 16.18 -8.23
CA GLY A 551 18.52 15.02 -9.10
C GLY A 551 18.73 13.74 -8.27
N LEU A 552 17.99 12.71 -8.61
CA LEU A 552 18.10 11.38 -8.02
C LEU A 552 18.60 10.42 -9.11
N GLY A 553 19.61 9.60 -8.83
CA GLY A 553 19.96 8.47 -9.71
C GLY A 553 20.85 8.68 -10.95
N ASN A 554 20.83 7.70 -11.86
CA ASN A 554 21.75 7.55 -13.01
C ASN A 554 21.32 8.33 -14.27
N SER A 555 20.18 9.02 -14.21
CA SER A 555 19.62 9.80 -15.33
C SER A 555 19.60 11.29 -14.98
N LEU A 556 19.95 12.15 -15.94
CA LEU A 556 20.03 13.61 -15.76
C LEU A 556 18.70 14.32 -16.05
N ASN A 557 17.61 13.56 -16.20
CA ASN A 557 16.39 14.03 -16.87
C ASN A 557 15.30 14.49 -15.89
N GLN A 558 15.37 14.08 -14.62
CA GLN A 558 14.40 14.39 -13.59
C GLN A 558 15.03 15.30 -12.55
N TRP A 559 14.78 16.61 -12.68
CA TRP A 559 15.23 17.63 -11.72
C TRP A 559 14.03 18.19 -10.97
N ARG A 560 14.13 18.21 -9.66
CA ARG A 560 13.14 18.81 -8.76
C ARG A 560 13.65 20.20 -8.32
N LEU A 561 12.75 21.16 -8.11
CA LEU A 561 13.05 22.53 -7.66
C LEU A 561 12.39 22.85 -6.30
N SER A 562 13.16 23.41 -5.37
CA SER A 562 12.63 23.98 -4.13
C SER A 562 13.16 25.38 -3.89
N ALA A 563 12.40 26.17 -3.13
CA ALA A 563 12.81 27.51 -2.74
C ALA A 563 12.43 27.80 -1.29
N THR A 564 13.40 28.34 -0.56
CA THR A 564 13.23 28.80 0.82
C THR A 564 13.47 30.30 0.86
N LEU A 565 12.49 31.03 1.41
CA LEU A 565 12.56 32.47 1.62
C LEU A 565 12.79 32.76 3.10
N SER A 566 13.79 33.57 3.40
CA SER A 566 14.13 34.04 4.76
C SER A 566 13.99 35.55 4.82
N PHE A 567 13.37 36.10 5.87
CA PHE A 567 13.16 37.55 6.06
C PHE A 567 13.68 38.05 7.41
#